data_AF-A0A7L1BGY0-F1
#
_entry.id   AF-A0A7L1BGY0-F1
#
_cell.length_a   1.000
_cell.length_b   1.000
_cell.length_c   1.000
_cell.angle_alpha   90.00
_cell.angle_beta   90.00
_cell.angle_gamma   90.00
#
_symmetry.space_group_name_H-M   'P 1'
#
loop_
_entity.id
_entity.type
_entity.pdbx_description
1 polymer ?
#
loop_
_entity_poly.entity_id
_entity_poly.type
_entity_poly.pdbx_seq_one_letter_code
_entity_poly.pdbx_strand_id
1 'polypeptide(L)'
;QGTSQWVTLDFPSPVRVSQLHIQFQGGFSSRLCTLEGCRTGEELAKISELYPQDSHAMQISFQVEETVLDKLKITFGSSTDFFGRIVVYHLGVLGERL
;
A
#
# COMPACT_ATOMS: atom_id res chain seq x y z
N GLN A 1 -11.91 -16.37 7.53
CA GLN A 1 -10.99 -15.39 6.92
C GLN A 1 -11.40 -14.03 7.43
N GLY A 2 -10.47 -13.24 7.99
CA GLY A 2 -10.77 -11.87 8.44
C GLY A 2 -11.18 -10.97 7.26
N THR A 3 -11.93 -9.92 7.54
CA THR A 3 -12.27 -8.88 6.54
C THR A 3 -11.00 -8.19 6.05
N SER A 4 -10.94 -7.83 4.76
CA SER A 4 -9.81 -7.06 4.22
C SER A 4 -9.61 -5.78 5.01
N GLN A 5 -8.36 -5.50 5.35
CA GLN A 5 -7.95 -4.31 6.08
C GLN A 5 -7.32 -3.32 5.10
N TRP A 6 -7.31 -2.03 5.42
CA TRP A 6 -6.68 -1.03 4.56
C TRP A 6 -6.08 0.11 5.37
N VAL A 7 -5.17 0.83 4.74
CA VAL A 7 -4.68 2.13 5.21
C VAL A 7 -4.88 3.15 4.10
N THR A 8 -5.19 4.38 4.50
CA THR A 8 -5.31 5.51 3.58
C THR A 8 -4.33 6.60 3.99
N LEU A 9 -3.65 7.17 3.01
CA LEU A 9 -2.73 8.28 3.14
C LEU A 9 -3.33 9.47 2.39
N ASP A 10 -3.60 10.53 3.13
CA ASP A 10 -4.05 11.82 2.59
C ASP A 10 -2.85 12.76 2.51
N PHE A 11 -2.49 13.19 1.31
CA PHE A 11 -1.35 14.08 1.08
C PHE A 11 -1.80 15.55 1.19
N PRO A 12 -0.97 16.43 1.78
CA PRO A 12 -1.31 17.85 1.92
C PRO A 12 -1.29 18.62 0.58
N SER A 13 -0.66 18.05 -0.44
CA SER A 13 -0.62 18.56 -1.80
C SER A 13 -0.54 17.39 -2.78
N PRO A 14 -0.88 17.60 -4.07
CA PRO A 14 -0.66 16.63 -5.12
C PRO A 14 0.75 16.02 -5.09
N VAL A 15 0.83 14.70 -5.14
CA VAL A 15 2.09 13.97 -5.26
C VAL A 15 2.03 13.05 -6.47
N ARG A 16 3.18 12.85 -7.11
CA ARG A 16 3.38 11.80 -8.10
C ARG A 16 4.05 10.62 -7.42
N VAL A 17 3.29 9.55 -7.19
CA VAL A 17 3.81 8.34 -6.54
C VAL A 17 4.50 7.45 -7.59
N SER A 18 5.70 6.97 -7.29
CA SER A 18 6.46 6.07 -8.16
C SER A 18 6.86 4.76 -7.49
N GLN A 19 6.90 4.72 -6.15
CA GLN A 19 7.36 3.53 -5.44
C GLN A 19 6.76 3.40 -4.04
N LEU A 20 6.49 2.15 -3.63
CA LEU A 20 6.05 1.79 -2.28
C LEU A 20 7.16 1.00 -1.55
N HIS A 21 7.47 1.41 -0.33
CA HIS A 21 8.28 0.65 0.61
C HIS A 21 7.39 0.15 1.73
N ILE A 22 7.45 -1.15 2.02
CA ILE A 22 6.64 -1.73 3.10
C ILE A 22 7.43 -2.79 3.85
N GLN A 23 7.28 -2.76 5.17
CA GLN A 23 7.84 -3.77 6.07
C GLN A 23 6.73 -4.31 6.95
N PHE A 24 6.55 -5.62 6.90
CA PHE A 24 5.63 -6.33 7.77
C PHE A 24 6.38 -6.96 8.94
N GLN A 25 5.63 -7.35 9.97
CA GLN A 25 6.08 -8.39 10.88
C GLN A 25 5.89 -9.75 10.17
N GLY A 26 6.95 -10.55 10.06
CA GLY A 26 6.86 -11.93 9.58
C GLY A 26 5.83 -12.74 10.37
N GLY A 27 5.03 -13.52 9.63
CA GLY A 27 3.82 -14.20 10.11
C GLY A 27 2.55 -13.36 10.04
N PHE A 28 2.64 -12.06 9.73
CA PHE A 28 1.52 -11.10 9.73
C PHE A 28 1.51 -10.22 8.47
N SER A 29 2.01 -10.76 7.36
CA SER A 29 2.19 -10.05 6.11
C SER A 29 0.96 -10.16 5.23
N SER A 30 0.74 -9.18 4.35
CA SER A 30 -0.23 -9.33 3.29
C SER A 30 0.37 -10.06 2.09
N ARG A 31 -0.37 -11.00 1.51
CA ARG A 31 0.01 -11.70 0.26
C ARG A 31 -0.35 -10.91 -1.00
N LEU A 32 -1.27 -9.96 -0.87
CA LEU A 32 -1.75 -9.09 -1.95
C LEU A 32 -2.09 -7.73 -1.37
N CYS A 33 -1.41 -6.70 -1.84
CA CYS A 33 -1.77 -5.31 -1.60
C CYS A 33 -2.34 -4.72 -2.89
N THR A 34 -3.54 -4.13 -2.84
CA THR A 34 -4.10 -3.35 -3.95
C THR A 34 -3.92 -1.87 -3.65
N LEU A 35 -3.29 -1.15 -4.58
CA LEU A 35 -3.11 0.29 -4.50
C LEU A 35 -4.20 0.96 -5.32
N GLU A 36 -4.88 1.90 -4.69
CA GLU A 36 -5.91 2.72 -5.30
C GLU A 36 -5.61 4.19 -4.99
N GLY A 37 -5.83 5.10 -5.92
CA GLY A 37 -5.64 6.52 -5.67
C GLY A 37 -6.62 7.39 -6.43
N CYS A 38 -6.75 8.63 -5.99
CA CYS A 38 -7.58 9.63 -6.64
C CYS A 38 -7.08 11.05 -6.40
N ARG A 39 -7.54 11.97 -7.26
CA ARG A 39 -7.49 13.41 -6.98
C ARG A 39 -8.66 13.81 -6.09
N THR A 40 -8.57 15.00 -5.51
CA THR A 40 -9.61 15.57 -4.67
C THR A 40 -10.92 15.69 -5.45
N GLY A 41 -11.97 15.02 -4.96
CA GLY A 41 -13.30 14.99 -5.59
C GLY A 41 -13.50 13.88 -6.62
N GLU A 42 -12.50 13.04 -6.87
CA GLU A 42 -12.60 11.86 -7.74
C GLU A 42 -12.77 10.57 -6.93
N GLU A 43 -13.33 9.56 -7.59
CA GLU A 43 -13.41 8.20 -7.06
C GLU A 43 -12.05 7.51 -7.07
N LEU A 44 -11.83 6.60 -6.10
CA LEU A 44 -10.62 5.80 -6.04
C LEU A 44 -10.51 4.89 -7.27
N ALA A 45 -9.39 4.99 -7.98
CA ALA A 45 -9.06 4.15 -9.12
C ALA A 45 -7.87 3.25 -8.80
N LYS A 46 -7.92 1.99 -9.26
CA LYS A 46 -6.83 1.02 -9.08
C LYS A 46 -5.59 1.48 -9.85
N ILE A 47 -4.46 1.55 -9.13
CA ILE A 47 -3.13 1.88 -9.66
C ILE A 47 -2.36 0.60 -9.94
N SER A 48 -2.22 -0.28 -8.93
CA SER A 48 -1.43 -1.50 -9.06
C SER A 48 -1.79 -2.56 -8.03
N GLU A 49 -1.27 -3.76 -8.24
CA GLU A 49 -1.26 -4.84 -7.26
C GLU A 49 0.18 -5.23 -6.94
N LEU A 50 0.45 -5.41 -5.65
CA LEU A 50 1.76 -5.79 -5.13
C LEU A 50 1.62 -7.11 -4.39
N TYR A 51 2.69 -7.91 -4.41
CA TYR A 51 2.73 -9.23 -3.77
C TYR A 51 3.88 -9.30 -2.77
N PRO A 52 3.70 -8.77 -1.55
CA PRO A 52 4.73 -8.83 -0.54
C PRO A 52 5.05 -10.25 -0.08
N GLN A 53 6.30 -10.45 0.28
CA GLN A 53 6.77 -11.66 0.93
C GLN A 53 6.46 -11.64 2.42
N ASP A 54 6.27 -12.83 3.00
CA ASP A 54 6.16 -12.95 4.45
C ASP A 54 7.54 -12.83 5.11
N SER A 55 7.96 -11.59 5.35
CA SER A 55 9.32 -11.28 5.77
C SER A 55 9.34 -10.07 6.68
N HIS A 56 10.25 -10.10 7.65
CA HIS A 56 10.59 -8.96 8.48
C HIS A 56 11.49 -7.94 7.78
N ALA A 57 11.98 -8.22 6.57
CA ALA A 57 12.82 -7.29 5.82
C ALA A 57 12.00 -6.17 5.18
N MET A 58 12.58 -4.97 5.09
CA MET A 58 12.00 -3.88 4.28
C MET A 58 11.95 -4.31 2.81
N GLN A 59 10.77 -4.24 2.22
CA GLN A 59 10.55 -4.58 0.81
C GLN A 59 10.46 -3.29 -0.01
N ILE A 60 11.47 -3.06 -0.84
CA ILE A 60 11.65 -1.81 -1.63
C ILE A 60 11.42 -2.01 -3.13
N SER A 61 11.08 -3.22 -3.59
CA SER A 61 11.00 -3.56 -5.02
C SER A 61 9.69 -3.15 -5.69
N PHE A 62 8.78 -2.49 -4.99
CA PHE A 62 7.45 -2.15 -5.53
C PHE A 62 7.47 -0.82 -6.27
N GLN A 63 7.91 -0.87 -7.53
CA GLN A 63 7.71 0.22 -8.49
C GLN A 63 6.24 0.23 -8.92
N VAL A 64 5.67 1.43 -9.06
CA VAL A 64 4.29 1.62 -9.53
C VAL A 64 4.27 2.58 -10.70
N GLU A 65 3.20 2.52 -11.50
CA GLU A 65 2.99 3.51 -12.55
C GLU A 65 2.91 4.91 -11.94
N GLU A 66 3.67 5.85 -12.51
CA GLU A 66 3.75 7.23 -12.02
C GLU A 66 2.37 7.89 -12.06
N THR A 67 1.71 7.92 -10.89
CA THR A 67 0.33 8.37 -10.76
C THR A 67 0.27 9.62 -9.90
N VAL A 68 -0.37 10.67 -10.42
CA VAL A 68 -0.62 11.90 -9.67
C VAL A 68 -1.90 11.74 -8.85
N LEU A 69 -1.79 11.91 -7.54
CA LEU A 69 -2.90 11.68 -6.61
C LEU A 69 -2.83 12.63 -5.41
N ASP A 70 -3.96 12.81 -4.75
CA ASP A 70 -4.07 13.51 -3.45
C ASP A 70 -4.30 12.51 -2.30
N LYS A 71 -4.83 11.33 -2.62
CA LYS A 71 -5.10 10.25 -1.67
C LYS A 71 -4.62 8.93 -2.24
N LEU A 72 -3.92 8.14 -1.42
CA LEU A 72 -3.53 6.76 -1.72
C LEU A 72 -4.15 5.83 -0.70
N LYS A 73 -4.83 4.78 -1.15
CA LYS A 73 -5.36 3.69 -0.34
C LYS A 73 -4.63 2.41 -0.68
N ILE A 74 -4.24 1.68 0.36
CA ILE A 74 -3.59 0.38 0.26
C ILE A 74 -4.49 -0.63 0.96
N THR A 75 -5.08 -1.54 0.18
CA THR A 75 -5.94 -2.61 0.70
C THR A 75 -5.12 -3.90 0.84
N PHE A 76 -5.08 -4.46 2.04
CA PHE A 76 -4.44 -5.74 2.35
C PHE A 76 -5.45 -6.87 2.13
N GLY A 77 -5.38 -7.52 0.96
CA GLY A 77 -6.41 -8.44 0.48
C GLY A 77 -6.44 -9.79 1.19
N SER A 78 -5.27 -10.40 1.41
CA SER A 78 -5.18 -11.64 2.20
C SER A 78 -3.95 -11.62 3.10
N SER A 79 -4.08 -12.19 4.30
CA SER A 79 -3.00 -12.27 5.30
C SER A 79 -2.33 -13.65 5.29
N THR A 80 -1.07 -13.69 5.72
CA THR A 80 -0.36 -14.94 6.05
C THR A 80 -0.76 -15.48 7.43
N ASP A 81 -1.27 -14.64 8.33
CA ASP A 81 -1.76 -15.01 9.66
C ASP A 81 -3.11 -15.76 9.58
N PHE A 82 -3.27 -16.78 10.42
CA PHE A 82 -4.49 -17.60 10.49
C PHE A 82 -5.75 -16.78 10.84
N PHE A 83 -5.61 -15.76 11.69
CA PHE A 83 -6.72 -14.91 12.11
C PHE A 83 -6.91 -13.68 11.20
N GLY A 84 -6.11 -13.55 10.14
CA GLY A 84 -6.21 -12.43 9.21
C GLY A 84 -5.56 -11.14 9.69
N ARG A 85 -4.74 -11.18 10.75
CA ARG A 85 -4.05 -9.98 11.27
C ARG A 85 -2.99 -9.51 10.29
N ILE A 86 -2.82 -8.19 10.19
CA ILE A 86 -1.77 -7.55 9.40
C ILE A 86 -1.01 -6.61 10.34
N VAL A 87 0.31 -6.70 10.35
CA VAL A 87 1.16 -5.82 11.16
C VAL A 87 2.20 -5.17 10.25
N VAL A 88 2.07 -3.86 10.07
CA VAL A 88 2.99 -3.03 9.28
C VAL A 88 3.89 -2.26 10.25
N TYR A 89 5.20 -2.46 10.14
CA TYR A 89 6.17 -1.69 10.93
C TYR A 89 6.59 -0.40 10.23
N HIS A 90 6.81 -0.47 8.92
CA HIS A 90 7.19 0.69 8.13
C HIS A 90 6.37 0.73 6.84
N LEU A 91 5.90 1.93 6.52
CA LEU A 91 5.22 2.25 5.28
C LEU A 91 5.83 3.54 4.73
N GLY A 92 6.46 3.45 3.59
CA GLY A 92 7.04 4.58 2.86
C GLY A 92 6.40 4.71 1.48
N VAL A 93 5.97 5.90 1.13
CA VAL A 93 5.56 6.24 -0.23
C VAL A 93 6.62 7.17 -0.79
N LEU A 94 7.24 6.77 -1.89
CA LEU A 94 8.25 7.56 -2.59
C LEU A 94 7.69 8.12 -3.90
N GLY A 95 8.24 9.26 -4.29
CA GLY A 95 7.77 10.01 -5.43
C GLY A 95 8.18 11.47 -5.34
N GLU A 96 7.48 12.31 -6.08
CA GLU A 96 7.75 13.74 -6.16
C GLU A 96 6.53 14.55 -5.69
N ARG A 97 6.80 15.67 -5.02
CA ARG A 97 5.78 16.67 -4.71
C ARG A 97 5.62 17.59 -5.92
N LEU A 98 4.39 17.91 -6.27
CA LEU A 98 4.05 18.86 -7.33
C LEU A 98 3.79 20.27 -6.79
#